data_AF-A0A8T5MY52-F1
#
_entry.id   AF-A0A8T5MY52-F1
#
_cell.length_a   1.000
_cell.length_b   1.000
_cell.length_c   1.000
_cell.angle_alpha   90.00
_cell.angle_beta   90.00
_cell.angle_gamma   90.00
#
_symmetry.space_group_name_H-M   'P 1'
#
loop_
_entity.id
_entity.type
_entity.pdbx_description
1 polymer ?
#
loop_
_entity_poly.entity_id
_entity_poly.type
_entity_poly.pdbx_seq_one_letter_code
_entity_poly.pdbx_strand_id
1 'polypeptide(L)'
;MAKTVSKSKYNEKIELIPEVVDWKAAAETFKKQSNDIRKRYEILEIYTKKIESKAKELSEHKKRLAAEQIKRNDQTRKEIMKDKEIRVRDIIIKQMQLELKKQREVSKIHDSQYRKEQEFQAIKTTNKIPVIIINEFDKDTIMFAHRDYGLKGQVVWFRALKDSIQALNLIRDLSPKIILNTLNDESNEHLKNQGIMIIDVKPEIHEFYGSVSSDQLGSTLSVKERKDFSNWLESHRRGEI
;
A
#
# COMPACT_ATOMS: atom_id res chain seq x y z
N MET A 1 -102.92 -116.34 27.13
CA MET A 1 -102.36 -117.13 26.01
C MET A 1 -101.91 -116.18 24.90
N ALA A 2 -100.67 -116.36 24.43
CA ALA A 2 -100.03 -115.96 23.17
C ALA A 2 -100.39 -114.65 22.42
N LYS A 3 -99.34 -113.82 22.23
CA LYS A 3 -98.94 -112.99 21.05
C LYS A 3 -99.89 -111.85 20.61
N THR A 4 -99.45 -110.65 20.24
CA THR A 4 -98.31 -110.31 19.37
C THR A 4 -97.91 -108.82 19.51
N VAL A 5 -96.63 -108.54 19.27
CA VAL A 5 -95.99 -107.21 19.22
C VAL A 5 -96.49 -106.38 18.03
N SER A 6 -96.67 -105.07 18.22
CA SER A 6 -96.67 -104.07 17.14
C SER A 6 -95.61 -103.00 17.45
N LYS A 7 -94.52 -103.00 16.67
CA LYS A 7 -93.54 -101.91 16.59
C LYS A 7 -93.92 -101.04 15.39
N SER A 8 -93.91 -99.71 15.54
CA SER A 8 -93.56 -98.72 14.49
C SER A 8 -94.06 -97.32 14.87
N LYS A 9 -93.42 -96.17 14.60
CA LYS A 9 -92.06 -95.73 14.21
C LYS A 9 -92.25 -94.29 13.66
N TYR A 10 -91.30 -93.38 13.97
CA TYR A 10 -91.04 -92.08 13.33
C TYR A 10 -91.98 -90.90 13.66
N ASN A 11 -91.46 -89.82 14.26
CA ASN A 11 -90.58 -88.74 13.74
C ASN A 11 -91.30 -87.85 12.72
N GLU A 12 -91.94 -86.79 13.19
CA GLU A 12 -92.19 -85.62 12.34
C GLU A 12 -90.91 -84.78 12.27
N LYS A 13 -90.53 -84.51 11.02
CA LYS A 13 -89.26 -83.93 10.58
C LYS A 13 -89.24 -82.43 10.88
N ILE A 14 -88.07 -81.95 11.31
CA ILE A 14 -87.68 -80.54 11.15
C ILE A 14 -87.70 -80.25 9.64
N GLU A 15 -88.61 -79.39 9.20
CA GLU A 15 -88.54 -78.79 7.86
C GLU A 15 -87.36 -77.83 7.84
N LEU A 16 -86.20 -78.36 7.43
CA LEU A 16 -85.15 -77.54 6.84
C LEU A 16 -85.74 -76.96 5.54
N ILE A 17 -86.23 -75.73 5.61
CA ILE A 17 -86.42 -74.91 4.41
C ILE A 17 -85.01 -74.79 3.81
N PRO A 18 -84.71 -75.44 2.67
CA PRO A 18 -83.44 -75.20 2.02
C PRO A 18 -83.58 -73.81 1.43
N GLU A 19 -82.85 -72.82 1.98
CA GLU A 19 -82.42 -71.72 1.14
C GLU A 19 -81.64 -72.39 0.01
N VAL A 20 -82.30 -72.53 -1.15
CA VAL A 20 -81.66 -73.01 -2.38
C VAL A 20 -80.73 -71.87 -2.79
N VAL A 21 -79.57 -71.81 -2.14
CA VAL A 21 -78.45 -71.01 -2.61
C VAL A 21 -78.15 -71.59 -3.97
N ASP A 22 -78.42 -70.80 -5.02
CA ASP A 22 -77.93 -71.12 -6.34
C ASP A 22 -76.41 -70.95 -6.32
N TRP A 23 -75.74 -72.03 -5.93
CA TRP A 23 -74.29 -72.10 -5.80
C TRP A 23 -73.58 -71.75 -7.11
N LYS A 24 -74.26 -71.88 -8.26
CA LYS A 24 -73.73 -71.41 -9.55
C LYS A 24 -73.72 -69.89 -9.64
N ALA A 25 -74.82 -69.23 -9.28
CA ALA A 25 -74.91 -67.76 -9.25
C ALA A 25 -73.96 -67.12 -8.23
N ALA A 26 -73.82 -67.74 -7.05
CA ALA A 26 -72.85 -67.32 -6.04
C ALA A 26 -71.40 -67.46 -6.56
N ALA A 27 -71.06 -68.61 -7.19
CA ALA A 27 -69.75 -68.83 -7.78
C ALA A 27 -69.42 -67.86 -8.93
N GLU A 28 -70.39 -67.51 -9.77
CA GLU A 28 -70.21 -66.47 -10.80
C GLU A 28 -69.96 -65.09 -10.21
N THR A 29 -70.65 -64.77 -9.10
CA THR A 29 -70.47 -63.49 -8.38
C THR A 29 -69.08 -63.41 -7.74
N PHE A 30 -68.62 -64.48 -7.09
CA PHE A 30 -67.25 -64.58 -6.56
C PHE A 30 -66.20 -64.50 -7.67
N LYS A 31 -66.44 -65.13 -8.83
CA LYS A 31 -65.55 -65.06 -9.99
C LYS A 31 -65.44 -63.62 -10.53
N LYS A 32 -66.57 -62.89 -10.61
CA LYS A 32 -66.58 -61.47 -10.99
C LYS A 32 -65.82 -60.61 -9.97
N GLN A 33 -66.06 -60.80 -8.67
CA GLN A 33 -65.36 -60.08 -7.60
C GLN A 33 -63.85 -60.36 -7.59
N SER A 34 -63.44 -61.62 -7.75
CA SER A 34 -62.03 -62.01 -7.83
C SER A 34 -61.32 -61.38 -9.05
N ASN A 35 -62.00 -61.35 -10.20
CA ASN A 35 -61.48 -60.67 -11.39
C ASN A 35 -61.38 -59.15 -11.20
N ASP A 36 -62.34 -58.51 -10.52
CA ASP A 36 -62.27 -57.07 -10.23
C ASP A 36 -61.14 -56.74 -9.26
N ILE A 37 -60.96 -57.55 -8.21
CA ILE A 37 -59.85 -57.45 -7.27
C ILE A 37 -58.51 -57.62 -7.99
N ARG A 38 -58.39 -58.62 -8.87
CA ARG A 38 -57.18 -58.82 -9.69
C ARG A 38 -56.85 -57.61 -10.55
N LYS A 39 -57.84 -57.02 -11.24
CA LYS A 39 -57.65 -55.79 -12.02
C LYS A 39 -57.20 -54.61 -11.15
N ARG A 40 -57.73 -54.48 -9.93
CA ARG A 40 -57.29 -53.44 -8.97
C ARG A 40 -55.84 -53.65 -8.54
N TYR A 41 -55.42 -54.90 -8.28
CA TYR A 41 -54.02 -55.22 -7.99
C TYR A 41 -53.09 -54.91 -9.17
N GLU A 42 -53.50 -55.24 -10.40
CA GLU A 42 -52.74 -54.89 -11.61
C GLU A 42 -52.56 -53.37 -11.75
N ILE A 43 -53.62 -52.60 -11.46
CA ILE A 43 -53.54 -51.13 -11.45
C ILE A 43 -52.60 -50.62 -10.35
N LEU A 44 -52.69 -51.15 -9.13
CA LEU A 44 -51.82 -50.78 -8.01
C LEU A 44 -50.35 -51.10 -8.30
N GLU A 45 -50.06 -52.23 -8.93
CA GLU A 45 -48.71 -52.61 -9.33
C GLU A 45 -48.12 -51.60 -10.33
N ILE A 46 -48.91 -51.17 -11.32
CA ILE A 46 -48.51 -50.13 -12.28
C ILE A 46 -48.20 -48.81 -11.57
N TYR A 47 -49.05 -48.37 -10.63
CA TYR A 47 -48.82 -47.13 -9.90
C TYR A 47 -47.61 -47.22 -8.96
N THR A 48 -47.39 -48.37 -8.32
CA THR A 48 -46.23 -48.61 -7.46
C THR A 48 -44.93 -48.50 -8.27
N LYS A 49 -44.87 -49.17 -9.43
CA LYS A 49 -43.72 -49.05 -10.35
C LYS A 49 -43.48 -47.62 -10.82
N LYS A 50 -44.54 -46.85 -11.10
CA LYS A 50 -44.42 -45.41 -11.46
C LYS A 50 -43.87 -44.57 -10.30
N ILE A 51 -44.32 -44.82 -9.07
CA ILE A 51 -43.84 -44.11 -7.88
C ILE A 51 -42.37 -44.43 -7.63
N GLU A 52 -41.97 -45.70 -7.73
CA GLU A 52 -40.57 -46.11 -7.60
C GLU A 52 -39.66 -45.50 -8.68
N SER A 53 -40.12 -45.45 -9.94
CA SER A 53 -39.39 -44.78 -11.02
C SER A 53 -39.19 -43.30 -10.71
N LYS A 54 -40.25 -42.58 -10.33
CA LYS A 54 -40.16 -41.17 -9.96
C LYS A 54 -39.27 -40.94 -8.74
N ALA A 55 -39.30 -41.83 -7.75
CA ALA A 55 -38.45 -41.73 -6.57
C ALA A 55 -36.96 -41.89 -6.93
N LYS A 56 -36.64 -42.82 -7.85
CA LYS A 56 -35.29 -42.99 -8.39
C LYS A 56 -34.83 -41.75 -9.17
N GLU A 57 -35.65 -41.25 -10.10
CA GLU A 57 -35.38 -40.04 -10.87
C GLU A 57 -35.13 -38.83 -9.95
N LEU A 58 -35.94 -38.66 -8.91
CA LEU A 58 -35.82 -37.55 -7.96
C LEU A 58 -34.56 -37.69 -7.08
N SER A 59 -34.18 -38.91 -6.74
CA SER A 59 -32.91 -39.21 -6.04
C SER A 59 -31.70 -38.86 -6.91
N GLU A 60 -31.71 -39.25 -8.19
CA GLU A 60 -30.67 -38.88 -9.14
C GLU A 60 -30.59 -37.37 -9.37
N HIS A 61 -31.74 -36.71 -9.52
CA HIS A 61 -31.81 -35.27 -9.66
C HIS A 61 -31.24 -34.54 -8.44
N LYS A 62 -31.56 -34.99 -7.22
CA LYS A 62 -30.96 -34.46 -5.97
C LYS A 62 -29.44 -34.62 -5.96
N LYS A 63 -28.92 -35.79 -6.38
CA LYS A 63 -27.47 -36.02 -6.49
C LYS A 63 -26.81 -35.10 -7.51
N ARG A 64 -27.44 -34.88 -8.67
CA ARG A 64 -26.95 -33.94 -9.70
C ARG A 64 -26.91 -32.51 -9.18
N LEU A 65 -27.99 -32.04 -8.55
CA LEU A 65 -28.04 -30.70 -7.93
C LEU A 65 -26.97 -30.51 -6.87
N ALA A 66 -26.75 -31.51 -6.00
CA ALA A 66 -25.68 -31.45 -5.00
C ALA A 66 -24.29 -31.35 -5.65
N ALA A 67 -24.03 -32.13 -6.70
CA ALA A 67 -22.77 -32.08 -7.43
C ALA A 67 -22.56 -30.74 -8.16
N GLU A 68 -23.61 -30.16 -8.74
CA GLU A 68 -23.56 -28.84 -9.36
C GLU A 68 -23.30 -27.74 -8.33
N GLN A 69 -23.93 -27.82 -7.16
CA GLN A 69 -23.70 -26.86 -6.07
C GLN A 69 -22.24 -26.91 -5.58
N ILE A 70 -21.67 -28.10 -5.44
CA ILE A 70 -20.25 -28.26 -5.08
C ILE A 70 -19.34 -27.62 -6.14
N LYS A 71 -19.60 -27.88 -7.43
CA LYS A 71 -18.84 -27.27 -8.53
C LYS A 71 -18.92 -25.74 -8.52
N ARG A 72 -20.10 -25.17 -8.28
CA ARG A 72 -20.27 -23.71 -8.16
C ARG A 72 -19.50 -23.15 -6.97
N ASN A 73 -19.59 -23.79 -5.81
CA ASN A 73 -18.86 -23.36 -4.61
C ASN A 73 -17.34 -23.41 -4.83
N ASP A 74 -16.82 -24.44 -5.50
CA ASP A 74 -15.40 -24.55 -5.84
C ASP A 74 -14.94 -23.46 -6.83
N GLN A 75 -15.77 -23.11 -7.81
CA GLN A 75 -15.50 -22.00 -8.73
C GLN A 75 -15.45 -20.67 -7.97
N THR A 76 -16.45 -20.36 -7.15
CA THR A 76 -16.48 -19.14 -6.33
C THR A 76 -15.29 -19.08 -5.37
N ARG A 77 -14.90 -20.20 -4.75
CA ARG A 77 -13.72 -20.26 -3.88
C ARG A 77 -12.44 -19.92 -4.66
N LYS A 78 -12.28 -20.45 -5.87
CA LYS A 78 -11.13 -20.14 -6.73
C LYS A 78 -11.08 -18.66 -7.12
N GLU A 79 -12.23 -18.06 -7.44
CA GLU A 79 -12.33 -16.63 -7.75
C GLU A 79 -11.95 -15.76 -6.54
N ILE A 80 -12.50 -16.06 -5.36
CA ILE A 80 -12.15 -15.35 -4.12
C ILE A 80 -10.64 -15.43 -3.84
N MET A 81 -10.02 -16.60 -4.05
CA MET A 81 -8.58 -16.75 -3.85
C MET A 81 -7.76 -15.93 -4.84
N LYS A 82 -8.17 -15.91 -6.13
CA LYS A 82 -7.52 -15.05 -7.14
C LYS A 82 -7.63 -13.57 -6.78
N ASP A 83 -8.80 -13.11 -6.36
CA ASP A 83 -9.00 -11.70 -5.96
C ASP A 83 -8.20 -11.31 -4.73
N LYS A 84 -8.07 -12.23 -3.76
CA LYS A 84 -7.21 -12.02 -2.59
C LYS A 84 -5.74 -11.95 -3.00
N GLU A 85 -5.30 -12.82 -3.90
CA GLU A 85 -3.94 -12.82 -4.42
C GLU A 85 -3.62 -11.52 -5.17
N ILE A 86 -4.53 -11.06 -6.04
CA ILE A 86 -4.40 -9.78 -6.75
C ILE A 86 -4.29 -8.62 -5.75
N ARG A 87 -5.16 -8.58 -4.73
CA ARG A 87 -5.11 -7.52 -3.70
C ARG A 87 -3.79 -7.52 -2.92
N VAL A 88 -3.28 -8.68 -2.54
CA VAL A 88 -1.98 -8.78 -1.86
C VAL A 88 -0.85 -8.31 -2.77
N ARG A 89 -0.85 -8.71 -4.05
CA ARG A 89 0.13 -8.23 -5.04
C ARG A 89 0.07 -6.70 -5.19
N ASP A 90 -1.10 -6.11 -5.28
CA ASP A 90 -1.27 -4.65 -5.38
C ASP A 90 -0.72 -3.91 -4.17
N ILE A 91 -0.94 -4.44 -2.96
CA ILE A 91 -0.38 -3.87 -1.72
C ILE A 91 1.16 -3.89 -1.78
N ILE A 92 1.75 -5.02 -2.17
CA ILE A 92 3.20 -5.16 -2.31
C ILE A 92 3.74 -4.18 -3.35
N ILE A 93 3.10 -4.07 -4.52
CA ILE A 93 3.51 -3.14 -5.57
C ILE A 93 3.49 -1.69 -5.05
N LYS A 94 2.43 -1.28 -4.33
CA LYS A 94 2.35 0.06 -3.75
C LYS A 94 3.44 0.30 -2.71
N GLN A 95 3.75 -0.68 -1.86
CA GLN A 95 4.84 -0.59 -0.89
C GLN A 95 6.19 -0.41 -1.59
N MET A 96 6.48 -1.22 -2.62
CA MET A 96 7.71 -1.10 -3.42
C MET A 96 7.80 0.25 -4.13
N GLN A 97 6.71 0.78 -4.67
CA GLN A 97 6.68 2.10 -5.30
C GLN A 97 7.02 3.24 -4.31
N LEU A 98 6.51 3.17 -3.08
CA LEU A 98 6.83 4.13 -2.03
C LEU A 98 8.30 4.05 -1.62
N GLU A 99 8.84 2.84 -1.48
CA GLU A 99 10.24 2.63 -1.11
C GLU A 99 11.20 3.12 -2.22
N LEU A 100 10.89 2.82 -3.48
CA LEU A 100 11.63 3.34 -4.63
C LEU A 100 11.60 4.87 -4.68
N LYS A 101 10.47 5.50 -4.36
CA LYS A 101 10.38 6.97 -4.30
C LYS A 101 11.30 7.53 -3.21
N LYS A 102 11.30 6.95 -2.02
CA LYS A 102 12.20 7.35 -0.92
C LYS A 102 13.67 7.18 -1.30
N GLN A 103 14.04 6.05 -1.91
CA GLN A 103 15.42 5.83 -2.36
C GLN A 103 15.85 6.84 -3.42
N ARG A 104 14.97 7.20 -4.37
CA ARG A 104 15.27 8.24 -5.37
C ARG A 104 15.49 9.61 -4.73
N GLU A 105 14.72 9.96 -3.71
CA GLU A 105 14.91 11.22 -2.97
C GLU A 105 16.27 11.22 -2.26
N VAL A 106 16.63 10.12 -1.58
CA VAL A 106 17.93 9.97 -0.93
C VAL A 106 19.08 10.06 -1.94
N SER A 107 18.98 9.35 -3.07
CA SER A 107 20.00 9.39 -4.13
C SER A 107 20.16 10.79 -4.69
N LYS A 108 19.08 11.52 -4.95
CA LYS A 108 19.15 12.91 -5.43
C LYS A 108 19.85 13.83 -4.44
N ILE A 109 19.56 13.70 -3.14
CA ILE A 109 20.22 14.49 -2.09
C ILE A 109 21.71 14.14 -2.05
N HIS A 110 22.04 12.85 -2.08
CA HIS A 110 23.42 12.38 -2.08
C HIS A 110 24.21 12.88 -3.30
N ASP A 111 23.64 12.76 -4.51
CA ASP A 111 24.26 13.22 -5.75
C ASP A 111 24.48 14.74 -5.75
N SER A 112 23.53 15.50 -5.20
CA SER A 112 23.68 16.96 -5.03
C SER A 112 24.81 17.29 -4.06
N GLN A 113 24.90 16.62 -2.92
CA GLN A 113 26.00 16.83 -1.95
C GLN A 113 27.35 16.44 -2.55
N TYR A 114 27.40 15.34 -3.30
CA TYR A 114 28.60 14.90 -3.98
C TYR A 114 29.09 15.94 -5.01
N ARG A 115 28.17 16.52 -5.81
CA ARG A 115 28.52 17.59 -6.76
C ARG A 115 28.97 18.88 -6.06
N LYS A 116 28.32 19.26 -4.96
CA LYS A 116 28.77 20.40 -4.12
C LYS A 116 30.22 20.20 -3.67
N GLU A 117 30.54 19.02 -3.14
CA GLU A 117 31.90 18.71 -2.69
C GLU A 117 32.91 18.70 -3.84
N GLN A 118 32.56 18.13 -4.99
CA GLN A 118 33.41 18.16 -6.18
C GLN A 118 33.72 19.59 -6.63
N GLU A 119 32.70 20.47 -6.69
CA GLU A 119 32.88 21.87 -7.04
C GLU A 119 33.77 22.59 -6.01
N PHE A 120 33.53 22.35 -4.71
CA PHE A 120 34.33 22.93 -3.63
C PHE A 120 35.82 22.55 -3.74
N GLN A 121 36.12 21.26 -3.96
CA GLN A 121 37.49 20.78 -4.14
C GLN A 121 38.13 21.31 -5.42
N ALA A 122 37.37 21.39 -6.52
CA ALA A 122 37.85 22.00 -7.76
C ALA A 122 38.25 23.47 -7.55
N ILE A 123 37.44 24.25 -6.81
CA ILE A 123 37.79 25.64 -6.48
C ILE A 123 39.04 25.67 -5.59
N LYS A 124 39.09 24.86 -4.53
CA LYS A 124 40.20 24.84 -3.56
C LYS A 124 41.56 24.47 -4.18
N THR A 125 41.56 23.61 -5.20
CA THR A 125 42.78 23.24 -5.93
C THR A 125 43.28 24.33 -6.88
N THR A 126 42.42 25.28 -7.25
CA THR A 126 42.81 26.48 -8.00
C THR A 126 43.27 27.58 -7.04
N ASN A 127 43.96 28.63 -7.53
CA ASN A 127 44.33 29.80 -6.70
C ASN A 127 43.12 30.68 -6.30
N LYS A 128 41.92 30.09 -6.27
CA LYS A 128 40.65 30.73 -5.96
C LYS A 128 40.15 30.30 -4.58
N ILE A 129 39.38 31.18 -3.96
CA ILE A 129 38.74 30.94 -2.67
C ILE A 129 37.26 30.71 -2.92
N PRO A 130 36.66 29.64 -2.37
CA PRO A 130 35.23 29.41 -2.47
C PRO A 130 34.46 30.46 -1.67
N VAL A 131 33.35 30.93 -2.23
CA VAL A 131 32.51 31.97 -1.66
C VAL A 131 31.09 31.44 -1.55
N ILE A 132 30.47 31.60 -0.39
CA ILE A 132 29.06 31.23 -0.20
C ILE A 132 28.19 32.38 -0.69
N ILE A 133 27.35 32.11 -1.69
CA ILE A 133 26.43 33.11 -2.26
C ILE A 133 25.12 33.08 -1.47
N ILE A 134 24.80 34.20 -0.85
CA ILE A 134 23.56 34.41 -0.10
C ILE A 134 22.68 35.36 -0.92
N ASN A 135 21.47 34.93 -1.28
CA ASN A 135 20.64 35.70 -2.19
C ASN A 135 20.15 37.02 -1.58
N GLU A 136 19.79 37.02 -0.31
CA GLU A 136 19.18 38.15 0.38
C GLU A 136 19.83 38.37 1.76
N PHE A 137 19.96 39.64 2.16
CA PHE A 137 20.46 40.05 3.46
C PHE A 137 19.36 40.02 4.53
N ASP A 138 18.82 38.83 4.79
CA ASP A 138 17.79 38.60 5.81
C ASP A 138 18.14 37.42 6.71
N LYS A 139 17.52 37.37 7.90
CA LYS A 139 17.79 36.38 8.93
C LYS A 139 17.58 34.94 8.44
N ASP A 140 16.50 34.69 7.71
CA ASP A 140 16.10 33.33 7.33
C ASP A 140 17.01 32.78 6.24
N THR A 141 17.37 33.61 5.25
CA THR A 141 18.30 33.24 4.18
C THR A 141 19.72 33.01 4.73
N ILE A 142 20.18 33.85 5.66
CA ILE A 142 21.48 33.67 6.32
C ILE A 142 21.50 32.38 7.15
N MET A 143 20.45 32.12 7.94
CA MET A 143 20.32 30.87 8.71
C MET A 143 20.23 29.63 7.82
N PHE A 144 19.57 29.74 6.66
CA PHE A 144 19.54 28.67 5.68
C PHE A 144 20.94 28.39 5.14
N ALA A 145 21.67 29.42 4.71
CA ALA A 145 23.04 29.27 4.22
C ALA A 145 23.99 28.70 5.28
N HIS A 146 23.85 29.10 6.55
CA HIS A 146 24.63 28.54 7.65
C HIS A 146 24.33 27.05 7.88
N ARG A 147 23.07 26.63 7.79
CA ARG A 147 22.72 25.21 7.92
C ARG A 147 23.23 24.36 6.76
N ASP A 148 23.22 24.90 5.54
CA ASP A 148 23.61 24.16 4.34
C ASP A 148 25.14 24.13 4.12
N TYR A 149 25.85 25.22 4.48
CA TYR A 149 27.28 25.38 4.17
C TYR A 149 28.19 25.66 5.37
N GLY A 150 27.66 26.10 6.52
CA GLY A 150 28.45 26.44 7.71
C GLY A 150 29.26 27.73 7.54
N LEU A 151 28.69 28.90 7.85
CA LEU A 151 29.33 30.21 7.58
C LEU A 151 30.55 30.58 8.44
N LYS A 152 30.82 29.86 9.53
CA LYS A 152 31.88 30.25 10.47
C LYS A 152 33.25 30.17 9.80
N GLY A 153 33.99 31.28 9.80
CA GLY A 153 35.31 31.34 9.16
C GLY A 153 35.30 31.29 7.62
N GLN A 154 34.12 31.34 6.99
CA GLN A 154 33.98 31.29 5.52
C GLN A 154 33.96 32.68 4.88
N VAL A 155 34.10 32.71 3.56
CA VAL A 155 33.90 33.92 2.74
C VAL A 155 32.47 33.92 2.20
N VAL A 156 31.76 35.02 2.39
CA VAL A 156 30.34 35.14 2.00
C VAL A 156 30.12 36.33 1.08
N TRP A 157 29.17 36.21 0.16
CA TRP A 157 28.75 37.28 -0.74
C TRP A 157 27.23 37.39 -0.75
N PHE A 158 26.71 38.61 -0.59
CA PHE A 158 25.27 38.87 -0.60
C PHE A 158 24.84 39.40 -1.97
N ARG A 159 23.88 38.78 -2.64
CA ARG A 159 23.40 39.21 -3.95
C ARG A 159 22.51 40.45 -3.87
N ALA A 160 21.59 40.48 -2.91
CA ALA A 160 20.71 41.60 -2.66
C ALA A 160 20.89 42.09 -1.22
N LEU A 161 21.32 43.34 -1.09
CA LEU A 161 21.44 44.02 0.19
C LEU A 161 20.15 44.75 0.52
N LYS A 162 19.72 44.61 1.77
CA LYS A 162 18.67 45.39 2.41
C LYS A 162 19.13 45.68 3.83
N ASP A 163 18.88 46.88 4.33
CA ASP A 163 19.23 47.20 5.70
C ASP A 163 18.41 46.35 6.67
N SER A 164 19.09 45.50 7.44
CA SER A 164 18.48 44.65 8.46
C SER A 164 19.42 44.50 9.65
N ILE A 165 19.08 45.17 10.74
CA ILE A 165 19.82 45.10 12.02
C ILE A 165 19.86 43.65 12.53
N GLN A 166 18.80 42.87 12.30
CA GLN A 166 18.76 41.46 12.70
C GLN A 166 19.74 40.61 11.90
N ALA A 167 19.84 40.84 10.59
CA ALA A 167 20.80 40.16 9.74
C ALA A 167 22.24 40.52 10.12
N LEU A 168 22.51 41.79 10.44
CA LEU A 168 23.82 42.25 10.89
C LEU A 168 24.25 41.57 12.20
N ASN A 169 23.36 41.56 13.20
CA ASN A 169 23.60 40.84 14.46
C ASN A 169 23.83 39.35 14.24
N LEU A 170 23.07 38.74 13.34
CA LEU A 170 23.25 37.32 13.02
C LEU A 170 24.61 37.05 12.35
N ILE A 171 25.04 37.88 11.41
CA ILE A 171 26.35 37.77 10.76
C ILE A 171 27.46 37.89 11.79
N ARG A 172 27.34 38.83 12.73
CA ARG A 172 28.28 38.94 13.86
C ARG A 172 28.38 37.62 14.62
N ASP A 173 27.25 37.03 14.98
CA ASP A 173 27.19 35.81 15.78
C ASP A 173 27.72 34.58 14.99
N LEU A 174 27.51 34.56 13.67
CA LEU A 174 28.00 33.49 12.78
C LEU A 174 29.47 33.67 12.40
N SER A 175 30.03 34.88 12.53
CA SER A 175 31.45 35.20 12.36
C SER A 175 32.08 34.67 11.05
N PRO A 176 31.55 35.04 9.87
CA PRO A 176 32.26 34.78 8.62
C PRO A 176 33.62 35.50 8.63
N LYS A 177 34.61 34.98 7.90
CA LYS A 177 35.93 35.60 7.86
C LYS A 177 35.93 36.87 7.01
N ILE A 178 35.22 36.83 5.88
CA ILE A 178 35.20 37.91 4.89
C ILE A 178 33.81 38.03 4.29
N ILE A 179 33.33 39.26 4.13
CA ILE A 179 32.12 39.61 3.40
C ILE A 179 32.53 40.36 2.14
N LEU A 180 32.11 39.86 0.98
CA LEU A 180 32.44 40.43 -0.31
C LEU A 180 31.35 41.42 -0.77
N ASN A 181 30.99 42.43 0.00
CA ASN A 181 29.97 43.39 -0.45
C ASN A 181 30.07 44.73 0.28
N THR A 182 29.54 45.80 -0.30
CA THR A 182 29.50 47.12 0.33
C THR A 182 28.37 47.19 1.36
N LEU A 183 28.72 47.39 2.63
CA LEU A 183 27.76 47.77 3.67
C LEU A 183 27.96 49.25 4.02
N ASN A 184 27.02 49.84 4.75
CA ASN A 184 27.17 51.21 5.25
C ASN A 184 28.37 51.34 6.22
N ASP A 185 28.90 52.55 6.37
CA ASP A 185 30.13 52.79 7.14
C ASP A 185 30.03 52.33 8.60
N GLU A 186 28.86 52.53 9.24
CA GLU A 186 28.61 52.11 10.62
C GLU A 186 28.63 50.58 10.76
N SER A 187 28.01 49.85 9.83
CA SER A 187 28.05 48.37 9.81
C SER A 187 29.47 47.87 9.51
N ASN A 188 30.20 48.58 8.65
CA ASN A 188 31.57 48.24 8.31
C ASN A 188 32.47 48.30 9.55
N GLU A 189 32.40 49.41 10.29
CA GLU A 189 33.16 49.56 11.53
C GLU A 189 32.74 48.51 12.57
N HIS A 190 31.44 48.25 12.72
CA HIS A 190 30.93 47.27 13.67
C HIS A 190 31.47 45.85 13.40
N LEU A 191 31.44 45.41 12.15
CA LEU A 191 31.91 44.07 11.76
C LEU A 191 33.44 43.98 11.75
N LYS A 192 34.15 45.05 11.36
CA LYS A 192 35.63 45.10 11.43
C LYS A 192 36.15 44.97 12.85
N ASN A 193 35.46 45.56 13.83
CA ASN A 193 35.79 45.40 15.26
C ASN A 193 35.67 43.94 15.74
N GLN A 194 34.98 43.08 14.98
CA GLN A 194 34.82 41.65 15.24
C GLN A 194 35.79 40.79 14.41
N GLY A 195 36.73 41.43 13.70
CA GLY A 195 37.71 40.74 12.85
C GLY A 195 37.16 40.22 11.51
N ILE A 196 35.96 40.68 11.13
CA ILE A 196 35.34 40.35 9.83
C ILE A 196 35.80 41.39 8.81
N MET A 197 36.45 40.92 7.74
CA MET A 197 36.90 41.81 6.66
C MET A 197 35.77 42.06 5.67
N ILE A 198 35.66 43.28 5.16
CA ILE A 198 34.65 43.65 4.16
C ILE A 198 35.37 44.19 2.95
N ILE A 199 35.13 43.56 1.80
CA ILE A 199 35.82 43.85 0.54
C ILE A 199 34.78 43.99 -0.56
N ASP A 200 34.86 45.04 -1.35
CA ASP A 200 33.97 45.22 -2.49
C ASP A 200 34.50 44.49 -3.72
N VAL A 201 34.09 43.23 -3.89
CA VAL A 201 34.42 42.39 -5.05
C VAL A 201 33.22 41.52 -5.42
N LYS A 202 32.96 41.40 -6.72
CA LYS A 202 31.96 40.47 -7.25
C LYS A 202 32.61 39.11 -7.60
N PRO A 203 32.15 38.00 -7.01
CA PRO A 203 32.69 36.67 -7.32
C PRO A 203 32.21 36.16 -8.68
N GLU A 204 32.98 35.24 -9.26
CA GLU A 204 32.54 34.38 -10.36
C GLU A 204 31.57 33.33 -9.79
N ILE A 205 30.39 33.19 -10.38
CA ILE A 205 29.30 32.35 -9.85
C ILE A 205 29.30 31.00 -10.58
N HIS A 206 29.35 29.91 -9.81
CA HIS A 206 29.21 28.52 -10.27
C HIS A 206 27.85 27.95 -9.85
N GLU A 207 27.66 26.63 -9.97
CA GLU A 207 26.38 25.98 -9.68
C GLU A 207 26.02 26.07 -8.19
N PHE A 208 26.99 25.84 -7.30
CA PHE A 208 26.76 25.81 -5.85
C PHE A 208 27.48 26.91 -5.06
N TYR A 209 28.65 27.33 -5.53
CA TYR A 209 29.53 28.30 -4.88
C TYR A 209 29.85 29.47 -5.81
N GLY A 210 30.26 30.58 -5.23
CA GLY A 210 31.05 31.59 -5.91
C GLY A 210 32.55 31.28 -5.79
N SER A 211 33.36 31.95 -6.59
CA SER A 211 34.81 31.90 -6.45
C SER A 211 35.42 33.29 -6.69
N VAL A 212 36.50 33.57 -5.97
CA VAL A 212 37.26 34.81 -6.11
C VAL A 212 38.75 34.49 -6.11
N SER A 213 39.55 35.21 -6.91
CA SER A 213 41.00 35.05 -6.91
C SER A 213 41.60 35.53 -5.58
N SER A 214 42.48 34.72 -4.99
CA SER A 214 43.20 35.12 -3.77
C SER A 214 44.07 36.36 -3.99
N ASP A 215 44.61 36.55 -5.20
CA ASP A 215 45.40 37.74 -5.55
C ASP A 215 44.54 39.00 -5.61
N GLN A 216 43.29 38.86 -6.07
CA GLN A 216 42.33 39.97 -6.12
C GLN A 216 41.90 40.41 -4.71
N LEU A 217 41.67 39.45 -3.81
CA LEU A 217 41.41 39.76 -2.40
C LEU A 217 42.64 40.39 -1.73
N GLY A 218 43.83 39.84 -1.93
CA GLY A 218 45.05 40.36 -1.31
C GLY A 218 45.41 41.79 -1.72
N SER A 219 45.13 42.15 -2.99
CA SER A 219 45.45 43.48 -3.52
C SER A 219 44.56 44.61 -2.99
N THR A 220 43.31 44.31 -2.61
CA THR A 220 42.34 45.27 -2.08
C THR A 220 42.50 45.56 -0.59
N LEU A 221 43.27 44.73 0.13
CA LEU A 221 43.52 44.85 1.56
C LEU A 221 44.68 45.80 1.90
N SER A 222 44.55 46.49 3.04
CA SER A 222 45.65 47.26 3.63
C SER A 222 46.81 46.37 4.08
N VAL A 223 47.97 46.95 4.39
CA VAL A 223 49.18 46.19 4.80
C VAL A 223 48.92 45.31 6.04
N LYS A 224 48.13 45.80 7.01
CA LYS A 224 47.81 45.03 8.23
C LYS A 224 46.84 43.88 7.92
N GLU A 225 45.75 44.17 7.21
CA GLU A 225 44.74 43.18 6.83
C GLU A 225 45.31 42.10 5.91
N ARG A 226 46.27 42.47 5.03
CA ARG A 226 46.94 41.52 4.14
C ARG A 226 47.71 40.45 4.92
N LYS A 227 48.38 40.81 6.01
CA LYS A 227 49.10 39.85 6.86
C LYS A 227 48.14 38.86 7.52
N ASP A 228 47.04 39.36 8.08
CA ASP A 228 46.02 38.53 8.72
C ASP A 228 45.30 37.63 7.72
N PHE A 229 45.02 38.15 6.53
CA PHE A 229 44.48 37.39 5.41
C PHE A 229 45.43 36.29 4.93
N SER A 230 46.73 36.58 4.78
CA SER A 230 47.73 35.59 4.39
C SER A 230 47.83 34.45 5.41
N ASN A 231 47.87 34.76 6.71
CA ASN A 231 47.89 33.76 7.78
C ASN A 231 46.64 32.86 7.75
N TRP A 232 45.47 33.48 7.56
CA TRP A 232 44.22 32.73 7.42
C TRP A 232 44.21 31.86 6.16
N LEU A 233 44.65 32.40 5.02
CA LEU A 233 44.67 31.69 3.74
C LEU A 233 45.60 30.46 3.79
N GLU A 234 46.76 30.59 4.43
CA GLU A 234 47.65 29.45 4.68
C GLU A 234 46.97 28.38 5.53
N SER A 235 46.32 28.78 6.63
CA SER A 235 45.60 27.86 7.51
C SER A 235 44.43 27.17 6.80
N HIS A 236 43.69 27.91 5.97
CA HIS A 236 42.59 27.40 5.14
C HIS A 236 43.08 26.40 4.07
N ARG A 237 44.23 26.68 3.45
CA ARG A 237 44.89 25.75 2.50
C ARG A 237 45.34 24.46 3.20
N ARG A 238 45.86 24.55 4.43
CA ARG A 238 46.23 23.40 5.26
C ARG A 238 45.02 22.63 5.81
N GLY A 239 43.81 23.18 5.72
CA GLY A 239 42.59 22.56 6.25
C GLY A 239 42.49 22.60 7.78
N GLU A 240 43.17 23.57 8.41
CA GLU A 240 43.14 23.78 9.87
C GLU A 240 41.88 24.56 10.33
N ILE A 241 41.12 25.09 9.37
CA ILE A 241 39.92 25.91 9.56
C ILE A 241 38.87 25.53 8.52
#